data_AF-A0A355BI95-F1
#
_entry.id   AF-A0A355BI95-F1
#
_cell.length_a   1.000
_cell.length_b   1.000
_cell.length_c   1.000
_cell.angle_alpha   90.00
_cell.angle_beta   90.00
_cell.angle_gamma   90.00
#
_symmetry.space_group_name_H-M   'P 1'
#
loop_
_entity.id
_entity.type
_entity.pdbx_description
1 polymer ?
#
loop_
_entity_poly.entity_id
_entity_poly.type
_entity_poly.pdbx_seq_one_letter_code
_entity_poly.pdbx_strand_id
1 'polypeptide(L)'
;HLDNVRKCLDKHFIQTADIDLGVAPYNADEGWVPIGNNSSSFRGTFDGNGMTISNLTINRSTIDYVGLFGVTGGTAKIQNVGLENNNVNGHQCTGALVGKNLGKISDSYATGAVTGTDTYAGGLVGYNRSAISGSYTTGIVNG
;
A
#
# COMPACT_ATOMS: atom_id res chain seq x y z
N HIS A 1 -11.27 2.78 11.27
CA HIS A 1 -9.80 2.79 11.40
C HIS A 1 -9.19 1.86 10.36
N LEU A 2 -8.16 2.32 9.63
CA LEU A 2 -7.50 1.60 8.53
C LEU A 2 -7.13 0.15 8.85
N ASP A 3 -6.67 -0.11 10.07
CA ASP A 3 -6.26 -1.46 10.48
C ASP A 3 -7.40 -2.50 10.40
N ASN A 4 -8.67 -2.08 10.58
CA ASN A 4 -9.81 -2.99 10.49
C ASN A 4 -10.08 -3.51 9.07
N VAL A 5 -9.49 -2.91 8.02
CA VAL A 5 -9.63 -3.38 6.64
C VAL A 5 -9.15 -4.82 6.52
N ARG A 6 -8.07 -5.20 7.22
CA ARG A 6 -7.50 -6.56 7.17
C ARG A 6 -8.42 -7.64 7.73
N LYS A 7 -9.47 -7.26 8.47
CA LYS A 7 -10.46 -8.19 9.06
C LYS A 7 -11.58 -8.55 8.08
N CYS A 8 -11.83 -7.70 7.07
CA CYS A 8 -12.93 -7.84 6.14
C CYS A 8 -12.49 -7.47 4.71
N LEU A 9 -11.61 -8.30 4.12
CA LEU A 9 -10.89 -8.00 2.86
C LEU A 9 -11.77 -7.89 1.60
N ASP A 10 -13.05 -8.24 1.69
CA ASP A 10 -14.03 -8.21 0.60
C ASP A 10 -15.01 -7.03 0.68
N LYS A 11 -14.89 -6.17 1.70
CA LYS A 11 -15.84 -5.08 1.96
C LYS A 11 -15.42 -3.74 1.35
N HIS A 12 -16.33 -2.78 1.42
CA HIS A 12 -16.12 -1.41 0.97
C HIS A 12 -15.76 -0.52 2.16
N PHE A 13 -14.70 0.26 2.00
CA PHE A 13 -14.16 1.16 3.01
C PHE A 13 -13.99 2.55 2.39
N ILE A 14 -14.31 3.56 3.17
CA ILE A 14 -14.13 4.97 2.81
C ILE A 14 -13.41 5.63 3.98
N GLN A 15 -12.34 6.37 3.70
CA GLN A 15 -11.70 7.20 4.71
C GLN A 15 -12.60 8.40 5.06
N THR A 16 -12.71 8.68 6.35
CA THR A 16 -13.55 9.77 6.88
C THR A 16 -12.73 10.87 7.55
N ALA A 17 -11.42 10.70 7.61
CA ALA A 17 -10.45 11.63 8.17
C ALA A 17 -9.05 11.23 7.70
N ASP A 18 -8.10 12.16 7.80
CA ASP A 18 -6.67 11.86 7.66
C ASP A 18 -6.21 10.83 8.70
N ILE A 19 -5.24 10.00 8.33
CA ILE A 19 -4.71 8.92 9.16
C ILE A 19 -3.20 9.07 9.28
N ASP A 20 -2.71 9.27 10.51
CA ASP A 20 -1.28 9.20 10.82
C ASP A 20 -0.91 7.79 11.25
N LEU A 21 0.01 7.14 10.52
CA LEU A 21 0.59 5.83 10.86
C LEU A 21 1.94 5.93 11.57
N GLY A 22 2.44 7.14 11.80
CA GLY A 22 3.67 7.43 12.55
C GLY A 22 3.53 7.26 14.06
N VAL A 23 2.52 6.51 14.51
CA VAL A 23 2.16 6.31 15.91
C VAL A 23 2.08 4.83 16.25
N ALA A 24 2.37 4.48 17.50
CA ALA A 24 2.26 3.10 17.96
C ALA A 24 0.79 2.61 17.88
N PRO A 25 0.56 1.34 17.50
CA PRO A 25 1.54 0.29 17.24
C PRO A 25 2.06 0.25 15.79
N TYR A 26 1.65 1.17 14.91
CA TYR A 26 1.87 1.08 13.47
C TYR A 26 3.29 1.42 13.00
N ASN A 27 4.05 2.11 13.86
CA ASN A 27 5.46 2.45 13.64
C ASN A 27 6.41 1.67 14.56
N ALA A 28 5.90 0.74 15.37
CA ALA A 28 6.73 -0.06 16.28
C ALA A 28 7.37 -1.24 15.54
N ASP A 29 8.51 -1.72 16.03
CA ASP A 29 9.24 -2.87 15.47
C ASP A 29 9.50 -2.73 13.95
N GLU A 30 8.97 -3.66 13.15
CA GLU A 30 9.04 -3.66 11.68
C GLU A 30 7.99 -2.75 11.02
N GLY A 31 7.23 -2.01 11.82
CA GLY A 31 6.16 -1.13 11.39
C GLY A 31 4.94 -1.88 10.87
N TRP A 32 4.26 -1.26 9.90
CA TRP A 32 2.99 -1.71 9.37
C TRP A 32 3.06 -3.12 8.78
N VAL A 33 2.05 -3.93 9.09
CA VAL A 33 1.83 -5.24 8.44
C VAL A 33 0.94 -5.01 7.22
N PRO A 34 1.37 -5.38 6.00
CA PRO A 34 0.59 -5.19 4.78
C PRO A 34 -0.83 -5.75 4.87
N ILE A 35 -1.81 -5.05 4.29
CA ILE A 35 -3.18 -5.54 4.17
C ILE A 35 -3.27 -6.53 3.00
N GLY A 36 -3.66 -7.76 3.30
CA GLY A 36 -3.80 -8.82 2.30
C GLY A 36 -2.45 -9.43 1.89
N ASN A 37 -2.48 -10.71 1.54
CA ASN A 37 -1.31 -11.50 1.14
C ASN A 37 -1.67 -12.46 -0.01
N ASN A 38 -0.71 -13.30 -0.43
CA ASN A 38 -0.90 -14.19 -1.58
C ASN A 38 -1.99 -15.26 -1.37
N SER A 39 -2.31 -15.63 -0.12
CA SER A 39 -3.38 -16.58 0.21
C SER A 39 -4.73 -15.89 0.48
N SER A 40 -4.70 -14.66 0.99
CA SER A 40 -5.88 -13.87 1.33
C SER A 40 -5.69 -12.44 0.83
N SER A 41 -6.00 -12.23 -0.44
CA SER A 41 -5.84 -10.94 -1.10
C SER A 41 -6.95 -9.96 -0.72
N PHE A 42 -6.65 -8.66 -0.72
CA PHE A 42 -7.69 -7.63 -0.63
C PHE A 42 -8.51 -7.62 -1.91
N ARG A 43 -9.83 -7.81 -1.82
CA ARG A 43 -10.77 -7.94 -2.96
C ARG A 43 -11.88 -6.89 -2.95
N GLY A 44 -11.97 -6.13 -1.87
CA GLY A 44 -12.96 -5.10 -1.63
C GLY A 44 -12.64 -3.77 -2.30
N THR A 45 -13.24 -2.70 -1.78
CA THR A 45 -12.96 -1.33 -2.23
C THR A 45 -12.40 -0.51 -1.09
N PHE A 46 -11.34 0.25 -1.38
CA PHE A 46 -10.80 1.25 -0.46
C PHE A 46 -10.77 2.60 -1.16
N ASP A 47 -11.60 3.52 -0.69
CA ASP A 47 -11.67 4.90 -1.17
C ASP A 47 -11.02 5.82 -0.15
N GLY A 48 -9.95 6.51 -0.54
CA GLY A 48 -9.29 7.50 0.29
C GLY A 48 -10.07 8.80 0.42
N ASN A 49 -11.09 9.04 -0.41
CA ASN A 49 -12.03 10.16 -0.30
C ASN A 49 -11.33 11.55 -0.22
N GLY A 50 -10.18 11.68 -0.87
CA GLY A 50 -9.36 12.90 -0.84
C GLY A 50 -8.62 13.16 0.48
N MET A 51 -8.68 12.22 1.43
CA MET A 51 -7.92 12.25 2.68
C MET A 51 -6.52 11.66 2.48
N THR A 52 -5.65 11.91 3.45
CA THR A 52 -4.27 11.44 3.46
C THR A 52 -4.04 10.32 4.48
N ILE A 53 -3.14 9.41 4.13
CA ILE A 53 -2.48 8.49 5.05
C ILE A 53 -1.02 8.93 5.11
N SER A 54 -0.50 9.24 6.29
CA SER A 54 0.87 9.75 6.45
C SER A 54 1.75 8.85 7.28
N ASN A 55 3.07 9.02 7.13
CA ASN A 55 4.11 8.44 7.99
C ASN A 55 4.11 6.90 8.04
N LEU A 56 3.68 6.25 6.96
CA LEU A 56 3.73 4.80 6.83
C LEU A 56 5.19 4.33 6.92
N THR A 57 5.48 3.48 7.90
CA THR A 57 6.78 2.79 8.01
C THR A 57 6.57 1.29 7.84
N ILE A 58 7.33 0.66 6.94
CA ILE A 58 7.41 -0.80 6.82
C ILE A 58 8.89 -1.17 6.69
N ASN A 59 9.40 -2.04 7.55
CA ASN A 59 10.78 -2.53 7.52
C ASN A 59 10.82 -4.06 7.52
N ARG A 60 10.54 -4.66 6.37
CA ARG A 60 10.34 -6.11 6.18
C ARG A 60 11.14 -6.62 4.97
N SER A 61 12.46 -6.39 4.96
CA SER A 61 13.35 -6.64 3.80
C SER A 61 13.48 -8.11 3.37
N THR A 62 12.93 -9.06 4.12
CA THR A 62 12.92 -10.49 3.78
C THR A 62 11.54 -10.99 3.36
N ILE A 63 10.53 -10.10 3.31
CA ILE A 63 9.15 -10.44 3.00
C ILE A 63 8.77 -9.86 1.64
N ASP A 64 8.12 -10.67 0.82
CA ASP A 64 7.59 -10.28 -0.48
C ASP A 64 6.23 -9.59 -0.36
N TYR A 65 5.84 -8.88 -1.42
CA TYR A 65 4.54 -8.22 -1.55
C TYR A 65 4.33 -7.17 -0.46
N VAL A 66 5.23 -6.20 -0.40
CA VAL A 66 5.25 -5.18 0.65
C VAL A 66 4.66 -3.87 0.14
N GLY A 67 3.77 -3.29 0.94
CA GLY A 67 3.11 -2.02 0.74
C GLY A 67 2.02 -1.81 1.78
N LEU A 68 1.30 -0.68 1.74
CA LEU A 68 0.11 -0.51 2.59
C LEU A 68 -0.85 -1.69 2.42
N PHE A 69 -1.07 -2.09 1.17
CA PHE A 69 -1.65 -3.38 0.78
C PHE A 69 -0.56 -4.30 0.25
N GLY A 70 -0.52 -5.55 0.71
CA GLY A 70 0.46 -6.51 0.21
C GLY A 70 0.06 -7.05 -1.15
N VAL A 71 -1.10 -7.70 -1.22
CA VAL A 71 -1.66 -8.25 -2.46
C VAL A 71 -3.12 -7.85 -2.63
N THR A 72 -3.45 -7.32 -3.81
CA THR A 72 -4.85 -7.12 -4.23
C THR A 72 -5.29 -8.24 -5.17
N GLY A 73 -6.58 -8.59 -5.11
CA GLY A 73 -7.24 -9.52 -6.03
C GLY A 73 -7.93 -8.79 -7.20
N GLY A 74 -8.38 -9.55 -8.21
CA GLY A 74 -8.90 -8.99 -9.46
C GLY A 74 -10.13 -8.08 -9.34
N THR A 75 -10.90 -8.21 -8.26
CA THR A 75 -12.08 -7.38 -7.98
C THR A 75 -11.77 -6.13 -7.16
N ALA A 76 -10.53 -6.00 -6.67
CA ALA A 76 -10.16 -4.91 -5.80
C ALA A 76 -10.23 -3.57 -6.52
N LYS A 77 -10.66 -2.54 -5.79
CA LYS A 77 -10.65 -1.15 -6.23
C LYS A 77 -9.99 -0.30 -5.16
N ILE A 78 -8.88 0.34 -5.48
CA ILE A 78 -8.23 1.31 -4.59
C ILE A 78 -8.25 2.65 -5.32
N GLN A 79 -8.85 3.66 -4.71
CA GLN A 79 -9.04 4.96 -5.37
C GLN A 79 -8.88 6.12 -4.40
N ASN A 80 -8.47 7.29 -4.93
CA ASN A 80 -8.37 8.54 -4.18
C ASN A 80 -7.48 8.47 -2.93
N VAL A 81 -6.43 7.62 -2.96
CA VAL A 81 -5.54 7.45 -1.82
C VAL A 81 -4.32 8.36 -1.95
N GLY A 82 -4.18 9.32 -1.04
CA GLY A 82 -2.94 10.06 -0.83
C GLY A 82 -2.08 9.40 0.24
N LEU A 83 -0.91 8.88 -0.12
CA LEU A 83 0.05 8.31 0.82
C LEU A 83 1.27 9.24 0.94
N GLU A 84 1.48 9.82 2.11
CA GLU A 84 2.47 10.87 2.31
C GLU A 84 3.56 10.45 3.28
N ASN A 85 4.79 10.86 3.00
CA ASN A 85 5.95 10.60 3.86
C ASN A 85 6.13 9.12 4.23
N ASN A 86 6.02 8.22 3.23
CA ASN A 86 6.22 6.80 3.46
C ASN A 86 7.71 6.41 3.50
N ASN A 87 8.03 5.37 4.26
CA ASN A 87 9.32 4.69 4.27
C ASN A 87 9.08 3.18 4.23
N VAL A 88 9.16 2.60 3.04
CA VAL A 88 8.81 1.20 2.78
C VAL A 88 10.04 0.43 2.35
N ASN A 89 10.43 -0.57 3.14
CA ASN A 89 11.52 -1.50 2.87
C ASN A 89 10.97 -2.93 2.82
N GLY A 90 11.15 -3.61 1.68
CA GLY A 90 10.65 -4.95 1.41
C GLY A 90 11.56 -5.76 0.49
N HIS A 91 11.25 -7.04 0.29
CA HIS A 91 11.99 -7.93 -0.61
C HIS A 91 11.49 -7.80 -2.06
N GLN A 92 10.82 -8.81 -2.61
CA GLN A 92 10.23 -8.76 -3.95
C GLN A 92 8.86 -8.07 -3.96
N CYS A 93 8.52 -7.44 -5.09
CA CYS A 93 7.23 -6.76 -5.30
C CYS A 93 6.94 -5.75 -4.20
N THR A 94 7.84 -4.79 -4.04
CA THR A 94 7.75 -3.74 -3.03
C THR A 94 7.23 -2.46 -3.65
N GLY A 95 6.12 -1.93 -3.14
CA GLY A 95 5.61 -0.63 -3.53
C GLY A 95 4.92 0.08 -2.37
N ALA A 96 4.86 1.42 -2.42
CA ALA A 96 4.34 2.18 -1.30
C ALA A 96 2.86 1.85 -0.99
N LEU A 97 2.02 1.85 -2.03
CA LEU A 97 0.58 1.60 -1.88
C LEU A 97 0.25 0.10 -1.99
N VAL A 98 0.78 -0.58 -3.01
CA VAL A 98 0.52 -2.02 -3.23
C VAL A 98 1.80 -2.77 -3.59
N GLY A 99 2.05 -3.90 -2.92
CA GLY A 99 3.13 -4.80 -3.34
C GLY A 99 2.85 -5.44 -4.70
N LYS A 100 1.79 -6.27 -4.78
CA LYS A 100 1.30 -6.90 -6.00
C LYS A 100 -0.15 -6.53 -6.31
N ASN A 101 -0.37 -5.87 -7.44
CA ASN A 101 -1.68 -5.41 -7.87
C ASN A 101 -2.30 -6.32 -8.94
N LEU A 102 -3.49 -6.88 -8.65
CA LEU A 102 -4.36 -7.55 -9.62
C LEU A 102 -5.66 -6.76 -9.88
N GLY A 103 -5.96 -5.74 -9.07
CA GLY A 103 -7.19 -4.93 -9.15
C GLY A 103 -6.98 -3.55 -9.80
N LYS A 104 -8.02 -2.72 -9.80
CA LYS A 104 -7.94 -1.36 -10.35
C LYS A 104 -7.41 -0.38 -9.29
N ILE A 105 -6.44 0.45 -9.68
CA ILE A 105 -5.99 1.60 -8.90
C ILE A 105 -6.28 2.88 -9.69
N SER A 106 -6.87 3.89 -9.05
CA SER A 106 -7.07 5.19 -9.69
C SER A 106 -6.83 6.38 -8.76
N ASP A 107 -6.42 7.51 -9.33
CA ASP A 107 -6.41 8.82 -8.66
C ASP A 107 -5.67 8.79 -7.31
N SER A 108 -4.59 8.02 -7.24
CA SER A 108 -3.84 7.75 -6.01
C SER A 108 -2.38 8.17 -6.16
N TYR A 109 -1.75 8.57 -5.06
CA TYR A 109 -0.36 8.98 -5.09
C TYR A 109 0.42 8.52 -3.87
N ALA A 110 1.74 8.48 -4.04
CA ALA A 110 2.67 8.17 -2.96
C ALA A 110 3.90 9.09 -2.98
N THR A 111 4.25 9.65 -1.82
CA THR A 111 5.49 10.42 -1.57
C THR A 111 6.31 9.75 -0.46
N GLY A 112 7.64 9.80 -0.54
CA GLY A 112 8.52 9.12 0.42
C GLY A 112 9.54 8.21 -0.26
N ALA A 113 10.04 7.20 0.44
CA ALA A 113 11.06 6.29 -0.06
C ALA A 113 10.55 4.84 -0.10
N VAL A 114 10.81 4.16 -1.21
CA VAL A 114 10.59 2.72 -1.38
C VAL A 114 11.92 2.05 -1.66
N THR A 115 12.24 0.99 -0.91
CA THR A 115 13.41 0.14 -1.11
C THR A 115 12.93 -1.30 -1.30
N GLY A 116 13.13 -1.84 -2.50
CA GLY A 116 13.08 -3.28 -2.74
C GLY A 116 14.50 -3.85 -2.73
N THR A 117 14.72 -5.02 -2.13
CA THR A 117 16.06 -5.63 -2.10
C THR A 117 16.26 -6.76 -3.11
N ASP A 118 15.28 -6.95 -4.01
CA ASP A 118 15.29 -7.97 -5.06
C ASP A 118 14.48 -7.47 -6.30
N THR A 119 13.65 -8.30 -6.92
CA THR A 119 13.35 -8.18 -8.35
C THR A 119 12.45 -6.99 -8.76
N TYR A 120 11.45 -6.63 -7.95
CA TYR A 120 10.44 -5.64 -8.34
C TYR A 120 10.24 -4.59 -7.26
N ALA A 121 10.64 -3.35 -7.54
CA ALA A 121 10.40 -2.18 -6.71
C ALA A 121 9.69 -1.08 -7.53
N GLY A 122 8.69 -0.43 -6.96
CA GLY A 122 7.99 0.67 -7.63
C GLY A 122 7.39 1.68 -6.64
N GLY A 123 7.48 2.97 -6.97
CA GLY A 123 7.11 4.05 -6.02
C GLY A 123 5.63 4.05 -5.61
N LEU A 124 4.74 3.43 -6.39
CA LEU A 124 3.32 3.23 -6.05
C LEU A 124 2.96 1.75 -5.94
N VAL A 125 3.34 0.96 -6.95
CA VAL A 125 3.07 -0.49 -7.02
C VAL A 125 4.35 -1.22 -7.40
N GLY A 126 4.68 -2.30 -6.68
CA GLY A 126 5.86 -3.13 -6.98
C GLY A 126 5.68 -3.97 -8.25
N TYR A 127 4.61 -4.77 -8.32
CA TYR A 127 4.27 -5.57 -9.49
C TYR A 127 2.80 -5.41 -9.87
N ASN A 128 2.52 -4.95 -11.10
CA ASN A 128 1.18 -4.62 -11.56
C ASN A 128 0.71 -5.54 -12.70
N ARG A 129 -0.52 -6.06 -12.60
CA ARG A 129 -1.17 -6.86 -13.67
C ARG A 129 -2.56 -6.32 -14.06
N SER A 130 -2.89 -5.08 -13.69
CA SER A 130 -4.19 -4.47 -13.98
C SER A 130 -4.07 -2.95 -14.19
N ALA A 131 -5.18 -2.24 -14.32
CA ALA A 131 -5.17 -0.82 -14.67
C ALA A 131 -4.74 0.07 -13.50
N ILE A 132 -3.83 0.99 -13.78
CA ILE A 132 -3.48 2.14 -12.94
C ILE A 132 -3.75 3.40 -13.76
N SER A 133 -4.58 4.31 -13.27
CA SER A 133 -4.95 5.55 -14.00
C SER A 133 -4.95 6.77 -13.09
N GLY A 134 -4.59 7.96 -13.60
CA GLY A 134 -4.63 9.20 -12.82
C GLY A 134 -3.74 9.19 -11.56
N SER A 135 -2.74 8.31 -11.51
CA SER A 135 -1.94 8.05 -10.31
C SER A 135 -0.48 8.42 -10.53
N TYR A 136 0.21 8.87 -9.47
CA TYR A 136 1.60 9.33 -9.57
C TYR A 136 2.42 8.98 -8.33
N THR A 137 3.74 9.10 -8.45
CA THR A 137 4.65 9.05 -7.32
C THR A 137 5.73 10.11 -7.50
N THR A 138 6.14 10.74 -6.40
CA THR A 138 7.28 11.68 -6.36
C THR A 138 8.40 11.17 -5.46
N GLY A 139 8.26 9.93 -4.96
CA GLY A 139 9.20 9.31 -4.05
C GLY A 139 10.44 8.73 -4.72
N ILE A 140 11.49 8.53 -3.92
CA ILE A 140 12.70 7.85 -4.36
C ILE A 140 12.46 6.34 -4.34
N VAL A 141 12.90 5.64 -5.39
CA VAL A 141 12.85 4.18 -5.47
C VAL A 141 14.28 3.65 -5.53
N ASN A 142 14.63 2.82 -4.55
CA ASN A 142 15.85 2.03 -4.55
C ASN A 142 15.48 0.56 -4.84
N GLY A 143 16.22 -0.07 -5.74
CA GLY A 143 16.05 -1.47 -6.13
C GLY A 143 17.38 -2.17 -6.26
#